data_AF-A0A662ALL4-F1
#
_entry.id   AF-A0A662ALL4-F1
#
_cell.length_a   1.000
_cell.length_b   1.000
_cell.length_c   1.000
_cell.angle_alpha   90.00
_cell.angle_beta   90.00
_cell.angle_gamma   90.00
#
_symmetry.space_group_name_H-M   'P 1'
#
loop_
_entity.id
_entity.type
_entity.pdbx_description
1 polymer ?
#
loop_
_entity_poly.entity_id
_entity_poly.type
_entity_poly.pdbx_seq_one_letter_code
_entity_poly.pdbx_strand_id
1 'polypeptide(L)'
;MGFYWKNILSITASLLLVLFVSCNPYHGVPESYHQKLDEAFKKAGKNKLELKQIFELVSEEQKKAAAFLLTNMPERDLKNLTAGYLQDNINWALKIKTSFPWSNEIPDSIFLNDVLPYAVLNERRDNWREDFYTRFSKYVNGCKTIEEAIDSVNKNIMNEVKVVYSTERPKADQSPFESMDCGLASCTGLSILLVDAFRSVGIPARLAGTPLWTTVKGNHSWVEVWIRGEWYFTEYYPGEALNRSWFVERAGKANPEKPIYWIYASSFKKRDIKFPLVWDEKIDYVFAENVTSRYIELYHTQKMQKANNENKVIVSVHLFKEKDNLKGDNRISQQICILSENDTITRFKTAHPEDDMNNFREIFLKKKSDFTIHYFDNKGFKQLYIFHTDISDFRINLFIDN
;
A
#
# COMPACT_ATOMS: atom_id res chain seq x y z
N MET A 1 -55.74 -61.98 66.86
CA MET A 1 -54.50 -62.79 66.70
C MET A 1 -53.86 -62.36 65.38
N GLY A 2 -52.64 -61.78 65.42
CA GLY A 2 -51.77 -61.35 64.29
C GLY A 2 -52.19 -60.02 63.61
N PHE A 3 -51.54 -58.85 63.68
CA PHE A 3 -50.16 -58.33 63.87
C PHE A 3 -49.22 -58.32 62.62
N TYR A 4 -49.20 -57.17 61.90
CA TYR A 4 -48.06 -56.28 61.50
C TYR A 4 -47.04 -56.59 60.35
N TRP A 5 -46.78 -55.51 59.56
CA TRP A 5 -45.62 -55.10 58.70
C TRP A 5 -45.64 -55.49 57.19
N LYS A 6 -45.38 -54.60 56.21
CA LYS A 6 -44.22 -53.69 56.05
C LYS A 6 -44.49 -52.39 55.24
N ASN A 7 -43.60 -51.44 55.47
CA ASN A 7 -43.53 -50.05 55.04
C ASN A 7 -43.03 -49.79 53.60
N ILE A 8 -43.57 -48.69 53.06
CA ILE A 8 -43.01 -47.60 52.24
C ILE A 8 -41.48 -47.55 52.09
N LEU A 9 -41.00 -47.41 50.84
CA LEU A 9 -39.77 -46.66 50.53
C LEU A 9 -39.85 -46.03 49.13
N SER A 10 -39.74 -44.71 49.14
CA SER A 10 -39.66 -43.77 48.02
C SER A 10 -38.25 -43.73 47.44
N ILE A 11 -38.10 -43.68 46.12
CA ILE A 11 -36.91 -43.10 45.47
C ILE A 11 -37.39 -42.25 44.29
N THR A 12 -37.43 -40.94 44.52
CA THR A 12 -37.57 -39.90 43.52
C THR A 12 -36.28 -39.78 42.70
N ALA A 13 -36.35 -40.06 41.40
CA ALA A 13 -35.28 -39.77 40.45
C ALA A 13 -35.31 -38.28 40.09
N SER A 14 -34.55 -37.45 40.80
CA SER A 14 -34.29 -36.06 40.40
C SER A 14 -33.25 -36.04 39.29
N LEU A 15 -33.72 -35.83 38.04
CA LEU A 15 -32.87 -35.43 36.92
C LEU A 15 -32.28 -34.05 37.22
N LEU A 16 -31.01 -34.01 37.62
CA LEU A 16 -30.20 -32.79 37.64
C LEU A 16 -29.78 -32.50 36.19
N LEU A 17 -30.64 -31.79 35.46
CA LEU A 17 -30.30 -31.21 34.16
C LEU A 17 -29.37 -30.02 34.44
N VAL A 18 -28.06 -30.27 34.50
CA VAL A 18 -27.05 -29.21 34.50
C VAL A 18 -27.11 -28.55 33.12
N LEU A 19 -27.86 -27.45 33.03
CA LEU A 19 -27.77 -26.51 31.92
C LEU A 19 -26.36 -25.92 31.95
N PHE A 20 -25.43 -26.53 31.21
CA PHE A 20 -24.26 -25.83 30.73
C PHE A 20 -24.76 -24.75 29.77
N VAL A 21 -25.20 -23.62 30.32
CA VAL A 21 -25.18 -22.37 29.57
C VAL A 21 -23.70 -22.15 29.29
N SER A 22 -23.23 -22.55 28.12
CA SER A 22 -21.91 -22.14 27.67
C SER A 22 -21.98 -20.62 27.63
N CYS A 23 -21.43 -19.95 28.65
CA CYS A 23 -21.14 -18.54 28.58
C CYS A 23 -20.23 -18.38 27.37
N ASN A 24 -20.79 -17.99 26.23
CA ASN A 24 -20.01 -17.71 25.04
C ASN A 24 -19.07 -16.56 25.44
N PRO A 25 -17.75 -16.79 25.54
CA PRO A 25 -16.81 -15.78 26.03
C PRO A 25 -16.71 -14.59 25.07
N TYR A 26 -17.35 -14.69 23.89
CA TYR A 26 -17.31 -13.74 22.80
C TYR A 26 -18.71 -13.27 22.37
N HIS A 27 -19.66 -13.13 23.31
CA HIS A 27 -20.98 -12.58 23.02
C HIS A 27 -20.86 -11.26 22.24
N GLY A 28 -21.54 -11.15 21.09
CA GLY A 28 -21.48 -9.96 20.23
C GLY A 28 -20.33 -9.91 19.22
N VAL A 29 -19.36 -10.83 19.32
CA VAL A 29 -18.24 -10.92 18.38
C VAL A 29 -18.60 -11.91 17.26
N PRO A 30 -18.37 -11.58 15.97
CA PRO A 30 -18.58 -12.52 14.88
C PRO A 30 -17.77 -13.81 15.07
N GLU A 31 -18.40 -14.97 14.83
CA GLU A 31 -17.80 -16.30 15.04
C GLU A 31 -16.47 -16.51 14.30
N SER A 32 -16.30 -15.85 13.14
CA SER A 32 -15.08 -15.89 12.34
C SER A 32 -13.82 -15.35 13.06
N TYR A 33 -13.99 -14.66 14.19
CA TYR A 33 -12.88 -14.19 15.04
C TYR A 33 -12.57 -15.09 16.23
N HIS A 34 -13.48 -15.98 16.66
CA HIS A 34 -13.37 -16.67 17.97
C HIS A 34 -12.07 -17.46 18.11
N GLN A 35 -11.75 -18.33 17.14
CA GLN A 35 -10.50 -19.11 17.15
C GLN A 35 -9.26 -18.19 17.13
N LYS A 36 -9.28 -17.13 16.32
CA LYS A 36 -8.15 -16.19 16.20
C LYS A 36 -7.96 -15.38 17.49
N LEU A 37 -9.04 -15.11 18.22
CA LEU A 37 -8.99 -14.45 19.52
C LEU A 37 -8.37 -15.37 20.57
N ASP A 38 -8.72 -16.65 20.60
CA ASP A 38 -8.07 -17.62 21.50
C ASP A 38 -6.54 -17.64 21.29
N GLU A 39 -6.10 -17.65 20.02
CA GLU A 39 -4.68 -17.55 19.66
C GLU A 39 -4.05 -16.22 20.11
N ALA A 40 -4.73 -15.09 19.89
CA ALA A 40 -4.28 -13.77 20.31
C ALA A 40 -4.11 -13.70 21.83
N PHE A 41 -5.08 -14.21 22.60
CA PHE A 41 -5.02 -14.26 24.05
C PHE A 41 -3.95 -15.19 24.59
N LYS A 42 -3.64 -16.28 23.88
CA LYS A 42 -2.49 -17.12 24.21
C LYS A 42 -1.17 -16.35 24.05
N LYS A 43 -1.01 -15.59 22.95
CA LYS A 43 0.17 -14.75 22.67
C LYS A 43 0.31 -13.57 23.63
N ALA A 44 -0.81 -13.01 24.10
CA ALA A 44 -0.82 -11.93 25.09
C ALA A 44 -0.20 -12.32 26.44
N GLY A 45 -0.20 -13.62 26.79
CA GLY A 45 0.40 -14.12 28.02
C GLY A 45 -0.21 -13.46 29.26
N LYS A 46 0.62 -12.77 30.06
CA LYS A 46 0.17 -12.09 31.29
C LYS A 46 -0.83 -10.96 31.01
N ASN A 47 -0.79 -10.36 29.83
CA ASN A 47 -1.68 -9.26 29.44
C ASN A 47 -3.07 -9.73 28.96
N LYS A 48 -3.34 -11.05 28.98
CA LYS A 48 -4.62 -11.61 28.52
C LYS A 48 -5.83 -11.05 29.26
N LEU A 49 -5.75 -10.90 30.59
CA LEU A 49 -6.88 -10.41 31.39
C LEU A 49 -7.19 -8.95 31.08
N GLU A 50 -6.16 -8.12 30.98
CA GLU A 50 -6.26 -6.73 30.52
C GLU A 50 -6.99 -6.66 29.17
N LEU A 51 -6.51 -7.38 28.15
CA LEU A 51 -7.11 -7.32 26.81
C LEU A 51 -8.53 -7.87 26.73
N LYS A 52 -8.95 -8.75 27.63
CA LYS A 52 -10.34 -9.25 27.65
C LYS A 52 -11.34 -8.17 28.09
N GLN A 53 -10.91 -7.22 28.92
CA GLN A 53 -11.76 -6.11 29.37
C GLN A 53 -12.29 -5.28 28.20
N ILE A 54 -11.61 -5.27 27.05
CA ILE A 54 -12.08 -4.50 25.89
C ILE A 54 -13.52 -4.87 25.50
N PHE A 55 -13.92 -6.14 25.62
CA PHE A 55 -15.25 -6.59 25.22
C PHE A 55 -16.36 -6.22 26.22
N GLU A 56 -15.99 -5.79 27.43
CA GLU A 56 -16.89 -5.21 28.43
C GLU A 56 -16.96 -3.69 28.29
N LEU A 57 -15.87 -3.07 27.79
CA LEU A 57 -15.71 -1.63 27.65
C LEU A 57 -16.31 -1.05 26.36
N VAL A 58 -16.45 -1.86 25.31
CA VAL A 58 -16.97 -1.42 24.00
C VAL A 58 -18.40 -1.89 23.77
N SER A 59 -19.17 -1.13 22.98
CA SER A 59 -20.54 -1.51 22.60
C SER A 59 -20.57 -2.71 21.64
N GLU A 60 -21.74 -3.33 21.46
CA GLU A 60 -21.93 -4.46 20.53
C GLU A 60 -21.44 -4.15 19.11
N GLU A 61 -21.70 -2.93 18.61
CA GLU A 61 -21.27 -2.48 17.28
C GLU A 61 -19.73 -2.36 17.17
N GLN A 62 -19.07 -2.07 18.29
CA GLN A 62 -17.62 -1.89 18.38
C GLN A 62 -16.87 -3.20 18.60
N LYS A 63 -17.53 -4.28 19.06
CA LYS A 63 -16.89 -5.58 19.32
C LYS A 63 -16.22 -6.16 18.08
N LYS A 64 -16.76 -5.93 16.88
CA LYS A 64 -16.13 -6.33 15.61
C LYS A 64 -14.79 -5.61 15.39
N ALA A 65 -14.69 -4.33 15.72
CA ALA A 65 -13.47 -3.55 15.62
C ALA A 65 -12.42 -4.00 16.65
N ALA A 66 -12.84 -4.23 17.90
CA ALA A 66 -11.97 -4.79 18.94
C ALA A 66 -11.41 -6.16 18.53
N ALA A 67 -12.27 -7.05 18.05
CA ALA A 67 -11.86 -8.37 17.58
C ALA A 67 -10.90 -8.29 16.38
N PHE A 68 -11.15 -7.38 15.43
CA PHE A 68 -10.24 -7.16 14.31
C PHE A 68 -8.85 -6.71 14.79
N LEU A 69 -8.77 -5.74 15.70
CA LEU A 69 -7.48 -5.26 16.23
C LEU A 69 -6.73 -6.37 16.97
N LEU A 70 -7.37 -7.04 17.93
CA LEU A 70 -6.75 -8.10 18.73
C LEU A 70 -6.22 -9.26 17.87
N THR A 71 -6.95 -9.63 16.81
CA THR A 71 -6.57 -10.77 15.97
C THR A 71 -5.48 -10.44 14.94
N ASN A 72 -5.23 -9.16 14.66
CA ASN A 72 -4.26 -8.72 13.64
C ASN A 72 -3.03 -8.00 14.19
N MET A 73 -3.12 -7.37 15.37
CA MET A 73 -1.99 -6.65 15.95
C MET A 73 -0.81 -7.56 16.31
N PRO A 74 0.43 -7.03 16.33
CA PRO A 74 1.62 -7.84 16.59
C PRO A 74 1.68 -8.30 18.05
N GLU A 75 2.48 -9.33 18.30
CA GLU A 75 2.62 -9.91 19.65
C GLU A 75 3.15 -8.90 20.67
N ARG A 76 4.01 -7.96 20.26
CA ARG A 76 4.46 -6.87 21.13
C ARG A 76 3.29 -6.01 21.63
N ASP A 77 2.27 -5.79 20.82
CA ASP A 77 1.12 -4.98 21.20
C ASP A 77 0.16 -5.81 22.07
N LEU A 78 -0.02 -7.11 21.74
CA LEU A 78 -0.75 -8.06 22.60
C LEU A 78 -0.19 -8.14 24.02
N LYS A 79 1.12 -7.99 24.20
CA LYS A 79 1.77 -8.08 25.51
C LYS A 79 1.77 -6.78 26.30
N ASN A 80 1.59 -5.63 25.67
CA ASN A 80 1.88 -4.33 26.30
C ASN A 80 0.76 -3.28 26.20
N LEU A 81 -0.17 -3.38 25.24
CA LEU A 81 -1.27 -2.41 25.15
C LEU A 81 -2.35 -2.70 26.19
N THR A 82 -2.94 -1.62 26.70
CA THR A 82 -4.05 -1.66 27.66
C THR A 82 -5.40 -1.70 26.93
N ALA A 83 -6.44 -2.16 27.62
CA ALA A 83 -7.80 -2.11 27.09
C ALA A 83 -8.25 -0.65 26.87
N GLY A 84 -7.88 0.26 27.77
CA GLY A 84 -8.18 1.69 27.64
C GLY A 84 -7.62 2.31 26.36
N TYR A 85 -6.35 2.03 26.02
CA TYR A 85 -5.74 2.53 24.78
C TYR A 85 -6.51 2.04 23.53
N LEU A 86 -6.88 0.75 23.50
CA LEU A 86 -7.65 0.19 22.40
C LEU A 86 -9.06 0.77 22.34
N GLN A 87 -9.71 0.94 23.49
CA GLN A 87 -11.04 1.53 23.61
C GLN A 87 -11.06 2.96 23.06
N ASP A 88 -10.10 3.80 23.44
CA ASP A 88 -9.99 5.18 22.96
C ASP A 88 -9.84 5.23 21.44
N ASN A 89 -8.94 4.40 20.88
CA ASN A 89 -8.77 4.31 19.43
C ASN A 89 -10.06 3.87 18.72
N ILE A 90 -10.75 2.86 19.24
CA ILE A 90 -12.01 2.33 18.68
C ILE A 90 -13.11 3.39 18.75
N ASN A 91 -13.27 4.06 19.88
CA ASN A 91 -14.26 5.12 20.09
C ASN A 91 -14.11 6.22 19.05
N TRP A 92 -12.88 6.73 18.87
CA TRP A 92 -12.61 7.76 17.89
C TRP A 92 -12.79 7.27 16.45
N ALA A 93 -12.29 6.08 16.10
CA ALA A 93 -12.44 5.53 14.75
C ALA A 93 -13.92 5.35 14.36
N LEU A 94 -14.75 4.83 15.26
CA LEU A 94 -16.19 4.64 14.99
C LEU A 94 -16.97 5.94 15.02
N LYS A 95 -16.61 6.92 15.86
CA LYS A 95 -17.16 8.28 15.78
C LYS A 95 -16.93 8.88 14.39
N ILE A 96 -15.70 8.76 13.88
CA ILE A 96 -15.32 9.29 12.56
C ILE A 96 -16.08 8.59 11.42
N LYS A 97 -16.37 7.30 11.56
CA LYS A 97 -17.12 6.51 10.56
C LYS A 97 -18.48 7.12 10.21
N THR A 98 -19.08 7.88 11.14
CA THR A 98 -20.37 8.55 10.94
C THR A 98 -20.28 10.08 10.90
N SER A 99 -19.07 10.66 10.92
CA SER A 99 -18.87 12.11 11.09
C SER A 99 -18.79 12.89 9.77
N PHE A 100 -18.42 12.25 8.65
CA PHE A 100 -18.20 12.93 7.38
C PHE A 100 -19.01 12.29 6.24
N PRO A 101 -19.40 13.06 5.19
CA PRO A 101 -20.21 12.55 4.08
C PRO A 101 -19.63 11.30 3.41
N TRP A 102 -18.31 11.24 3.23
CA TRP A 102 -17.63 10.11 2.60
C TRP A 102 -17.47 8.89 3.52
N SER A 103 -17.49 9.08 4.84
CA SER A 103 -17.17 8.00 5.79
C SER A 103 -18.17 6.83 5.71
N ASN A 104 -19.43 7.12 5.40
CA ASN A 104 -20.50 6.12 5.33
C ASN A 104 -20.40 5.23 4.08
N GLU A 105 -19.67 5.65 3.05
CA GLU A 105 -19.51 4.89 1.79
C GLU A 105 -18.35 3.88 1.86
N ILE A 106 -17.57 3.89 2.95
CA ILE A 106 -16.39 3.06 3.09
C ILE A 106 -16.80 1.63 3.46
N PRO A 107 -16.43 0.61 2.66
CA PRO A 107 -16.69 -0.78 2.99
C PRO A 107 -16.05 -1.16 4.33
N ASP A 108 -16.74 -1.98 5.12
CA ASP A 108 -16.27 -2.44 6.43
C ASP A 108 -14.85 -3.02 6.40
N SER A 109 -14.50 -3.77 5.35
CA SER A 109 -13.16 -4.36 5.21
C SER A 109 -12.06 -3.30 5.05
N ILE A 110 -12.34 -2.23 4.30
CA ILE A 110 -11.43 -1.09 4.08
C ILE A 110 -11.34 -0.26 5.36
N PHE A 111 -12.47 0.02 6.01
CA PHE A 111 -12.47 0.73 7.29
C PHE A 111 -11.62 0.01 8.35
N LEU A 112 -11.83 -1.29 8.52
CA LEU A 112 -11.10 -2.08 9.52
C LEU A 112 -9.59 -2.10 9.25
N ASN A 113 -9.17 -2.20 7.99
CA ASN A 113 -7.75 -2.34 7.64
C ASN A 113 -7.00 -1.01 7.44
N ASP A 114 -7.71 0.06 7.05
CA ASP A 114 -7.08 1.28 6.53
C ASP A 114 -7.59 2.58 7.20
N VAL A 115 -8.53 2.49 8.15
CA VAL A 115 -8.97 3.62 9.00
C VAL A 115 -8.80 3.32 10.49
N LEU A 116 -9.32 2.18 10.95
CA LEU A 116 -9.32 1.75 12.35
C LEU A 116 -7.93 1.58 13.01
N PRO A 117 -6.88 1.10 12.31
CA PRO A 117 -5.61 0.81 12.97
C PRO A 117 -4.97 2.04 13.62
N TYR A 118 -4.40 1.84 14.81
CA TYR A 118 -3.68 2.86 15.58
C TYR A 118 -2.23 3.04 15.14
N ALA A 119 -1.76 2.23 14.19
CA ALA A 119 -0.40 2.22 13.67
C ALA A 119 -0.38 1.88 12.17
N VAL A 120 0.72 2.20 11.52
CA VAL A 120 1.00 1.98 10.09
C VAL A 120 2.06 0.91 9.90
N LEU A 121 3.19 1.00 10.62
CA LEU A 121 4.32 0.07 10.56
C LEU A 121 4.75 -0.37 11.99
N ASN A 122 6.02 -0.19 12.34
CA ASN A 122 6.62 -0.58 13.61
C ASN A 122 6.88 0.60 14.57
N GLU A 123 6.40 1.80 14.24
CA GLU A 123 6.60 3.04 14.99
C GLU A 123 6.12 2.94 16.44
N ARG A 124 6.56 3.87 17.30
CA ARG A 124 6.06 3.97 18.67
C ARG A 124 4.54 4.13 18.66
N ARG A 125 3.84 3.46 19.59
CA ARG A 125 2.39 3.59 19.72
C ARG A 125 2.05 4.91 20.39
N ASP A 126 1.44 5.81 19.64
CA ASP A 126 0.93 7.10 20.12
C ASP A 126 -0.61 7.05 20.22
N ASN A 127 -1.20 7.82 21.14
CA ASN A 127 -2.64 8.06 21.17
C ASN A 127 -2.99 9.31 20.34
N TRP A 128 -2.67 9.27 19.05
CA TRP A 128 -2.71 10.42 18.15
C TRP A 128 -4.12 10.81 17.69
N ARG A 129 -5.09 9.90 17.78
CA ARG A 129 -6.36 10.00 17.03
C ARG A 129 -7.21 11.22 17.41
N GLU A 130 -7.31 11.53 18.70
CA GLU A 130 -8.04 12.71 19.19
C GLU A 130 -7.36 14.02 18.77
N ASP A 131 -6.04 14.11 18.98
CA ASP A 131 -5.24 15.29 18.62
C ASP A 131 -5.35 15.55 17.11
N PHE A 132 -5.15 14.51 16.28
CA PHE A 132 -5.23 14.62 14.83
C PHE A 132 -6.66 14.91 14.36
N TYR A 133 -7.69 14.32 14.96
CA TYR A 133 -9.08 14.69 14.65
C TYR A 133 -9.30 16.20 14.89
N THR A 134 -8.83 16.71 16.02
CA THR A 134 -8.97 18.13 16.37
C THR A 134 -8.23 19.04 15.39
N ARG A 135 -7.00 18.65 15.00
CA ARG A 135 -6.18 19.38 14.02
C ARG A 135 -6.79 19.39 12.63
N PHE A 136 -7.28 18.25 12.15
CA PHE A 136 -7.64 18.07 10.74
C PHE A 136 -9.13 18.23 10.42
N SER A 137 -10.04 18.00 11.38
CA SER A 137 -11.49 18.18 11.15
C SER A 137 -11.83 19.59 10.66
N LYS A 138 -11.16 20.61 11.20
CA LYS A 138 -11.34 22.02 10.79
C LYS A 138 -11.07 22.27 9.30
N TYR A 139 -10.18 21.49 8.69
CA TYR A 139 -9.85 21.61 7.26
C TYR A 139 -10.86 20.92 6.35
N VAL A 140 -11.65 19.97 6.87
CA VAL A 140 -12.55 19.14 6.06
C VAL A 140 -14.04 19.37 6.35
N ASN A 141 -14.39 20.17 7.37
CA ASN A 141 -15.78 20.46 7.73
C ASN A 141 -16.63 21.03 6.58
N GLY A 142 -16.01 21.70 5.60
CA GLY A 142 -16.70 22.24 4.41
C GLY A 142 -16.63 21.33 3.17
N CYS A 143 -15.85 20.23 3.23
CA CYS A 143 -15.68 19.31 2.11
C CYS A 143 -16.94 18.46 1.94
N LYS A 144 -17.35 18.28 0.69
CA LYS A 144 -18.51 17.46 0.32
C LYS A 144 -18.11 16.09 -0.19
N THR A 145 -16.89 15.97 -0.70
CA THR A 145 -16.35 14.73 -1.28
C THR A 145 -15.06 14.31 -0.58
N ILE A 146 -14.72 13.02 -0.70
CA ILE A 146 -13.46 12.51 -0.17
C ILE A 146 -12.25 13.13 -0.88
N GLU A 147 -12.38 13.45 -2.16
CA GLU A 147 -11.35 14.11 -2.95
C GLU A 147 -11.03 15.52 -2.43
N GLU A 148 -12.07 16.32 -2.14
CA GLU A 148 -11.90 17.65 -1.54
C GLU A 148 -11.24 17.55 -0.15
N ALA A 149 -11.62 16.54 0.64
CA ALA A 149 -11.05 16.31 1.96
C ALA A 149 -9.57 15.89 1.87
N ILE A 150 -9.22 15.01 0.93
CA ILE A 150 -7.84 14.58 0.67
C ILE A 150 -6.97 15.78 0.29
N ASP A 151 -7.42 16.56 -0.69
CA ASP A 151 -6.73 17.77 -1.15
C ASP A 151 -6.53 18.79 -0.02
N SER A 152 -7.58 19.01 0.80
CA SER A 152 -7.51 19.93 1.93
C SER A 152 -6.50 19.46 3.00
N VAL A 153 -6.51 18.19 3.39
CA VAL A 153 -5.53 17.66 4.36
C VAL A 153 -4.10 17.75 3.79
N ASN A 154 -3.89 17.33 2.53
CA ASN A 154 -2.59 17.40 1.87
C ASN A 154 -2.01 18.83 1.83
N LYS A 155 -2.85 19.84 1.55
CA LYS A 155 -2.43 21.25 1.49
C LYS A 155 -2.08 21.84 2.86
N ASN A 156 -2.70 21.34 3.93
CA ASN A 156 -2.59 21.95 5.26
C ASN A 156 -1.65 21.21 6.20
N ILE A 157 -1.35 19.93 5.96
CA ILE A 157 -0.59 19.09 6.90
C ILE A 157 0.73 19.70 7.34
N MET A 158 1.56 20.19 6.42
CA MET A 158 2.86 20.76 6.75
C MET A 158 2.76 21.96 7.69
N ASN A 159 1.77 22.83 7.48
CA ASN A 159 1.56 23.99 8.33
C ASN A 159 1.01 23.59 9.71
N GLU A 160 0.18 22.54 9.76
CA GLU A 160 -0.47 22.08 10.98
C GLU A 160 0.48 21.33 11.91
N VAL A 161 1.33 20.45 11.37
CA VAL A 161 2.27 19.63 12.18
C VAL A 161 3.68 20.21 12.25
N LYS A 162 4.05 21.12 11.34
CA LYS A 162 5.37 21.79 11.30
C LYS A 162 6.56 20.84 11.21
N VAL A 163 6.40 19.74 10.48
CA VAL A 163 7.45 18.73 10.27
C VAL A 163 7.99 18.85 8.85
N VAL A 164 9.31 18.81 8.69
CA VAL A 164 9.97 18.82 7.39
C VAL A 164 10.81 17.58 7.18
N TYR A 165 11.01 17.22 5.91
CA TYR A 165 11.90 16.13 5.55
C TYR A 165 13.34 16.47 5.95
N SER A 166 13.99 15.53 6.63
CA SER A 166 15.43 15.57 6.87
C SER A 166 15.96 14.16 7.09
N THR A 167 17.25 13.97 6.82
CA THR A 167 18.01 12.77 7.19
C THR A 167 18.65 12.89 8.59
N GLU A 168 18.63 14.07 9.19
CA GLU A 168 19.17 14.37 10.54
C GLU A 168 18.17 14.08 11.68
N ARG A 169 17.00 13.57 11.32
CA ARG A 169 15.97 13.06 12.24
C ARG A 169 16.48 11.89 13.13
N PRO A 170 15.96 11.69 14.34
CA PRO A 170 16.43 10.65 15.27
C PRO A 170 16.36 9.20 14.76
N LYS A 171 15.30 8.82 14.03
CA LYS A 171 15.15 7.46 13.47
C LYS A 171 14.23 7.45 12.24
N ALA A 172 14.25 6.37 11.46
CA ALA A 172 13.48 6.31 10.21
C ALA A 172 11.96 6.16 10.44
N ASP A 173 11.56 5.39 11.44
CA ASP A 173 10.20 4.96 11.79
C ASP A 173 9.61 5.78 12.95
N GLN A 174 9.85 7.09 12.95
CA GLN A 174 9.27 7.98 13.95
C GLN A 174 7.74 7.92 13.93
N SER A 175 7.14 7.84 15.11
CA SER A 175 5.71 8.01 15.29
C SER A 175 5.29 9.47 15.02
N PRO A 176 3.98 9.77 14.97
CA PRO A 176 3.50 11.13 14.77
C PRO A 176 4.08 12.12 15.79
N PHE A 177 4.02 11.80 17.08
CA PHE A 177 4.49 12.70 18.12
C PHE A 177 6.02 12.80 18.12
N GLU A 178 6.76 11.70 17.86
CA GLU A 178 8.23 11.78 17.73
C GLU A 178 8.67 12.71 16.58
N SER A 179 7.92 12.71 15.47
CA SER A 179 8.18 13.58 14.33
C SER A 179 7.84 15.04 14.63
N MET A 180 6.71 15.28 15.31
CA MET A 180 6.27 16.62 15.72
C MET A 180 7.19 17.24 16.79
N ASP A 181 7.69 16.44 17.72
CA ASP A 181 8.56 16.90 18.81
C ASP A 181 9.89 17.47 18.31
N CYS A 182 10.49 16.84 17.29
CA CYS A 182 11.76 17.30 16.72
C CYS A 182 11.60 18.15 15.45
N GLY A 183 10.41 18.22 14.85
CA GLY A 183 10.13 18.95 13.61
C GLY A 183 10.76 18.32 12.35
N LEU A 184 11.38 17.14 12.46
CA LEU A 184 12.10 16.47 11.38
C LEU A 184 11.61 15.04 11.20
N ALA A 185 11.48 14.58 9.96
CA ALA A 185 11.12 13.20 9.65
C ALA A 185 11.75 12.67 8.35
N SER A 186 11.84 11.34 8.26
CA SER A 186 12.16 10.63 7.01
C SER A 186 10.94 10.60 6.07
N CYS A 187 11.10 10.09 4.84
CA CYS A 187 9.96 9.84 3.95
C CYS A 187 8.93 8.88 4.58
N THR A 188 9.40 7.90 5.38
CA THR A 188 8.53 7.00 6.15
C THR A 188 7.79 7.75 7.25
N GLY A 189 8.48 8.55 8.08
CA GLY A 189 7.85 9.32 9.17
C GLY A 189 6.83 10.34 8.65
N LEU A 190 7.14 11.04 7.55
CA LEU A 190 6.19 11.92 6.87
C LEU A 190 4.97 11.16 6.31
N SER A 191 5.18 9.94 5.79
CA SER A 191 4.09 9.09 5.31
C SER A 191 3.20 8.60 6.46
N ILE A 192 3.78 8.26 7.62
CA ILE A 192 3.03 7.89 8.84
C ILE A 192 2.16 9.07 9.29
N LEU A 193 2.74 10.28 9.42
CA LEU A 193 1.99 11.50 9.75
C LEU A 193 0.80 11.73 8.81
N LEU A 194 1.02 11.57 7.50
CA LEU A 194 -0.02 11.80 6.51
C LEU A 194 -1.11 10.71 6.55
N VAL A 195 -0.75 9.44 6.75
CA VAL A 195 -1.72 8.36 6.95
C VAL A 195 -2.58 8.65 8.17
N ASP A 196 -1.99 9.03 9.30
CA ASP A 196 -2.74 9.30 10.54
C ASP A 196 -3.64 10.54 10.40
N ALA A 197 -3.19 11.57 9.68
CA ALA A 197 -4.00 12.75 9.34
C ALA A 197 -5.21 12.40 8.48
N PHE A 198 -5.06 11.51 7.50
CA PHE A 198 -6.19 11.02 6.70
C PHE A 198 -7.15 10.16 7.53
N ARG A 199 -6.61 9.21 8.29
CA ARG A 199 -7.40 8.30 9.13
C ARG A 199 -8.17 9.03 10.22
N SER A 200 -7.65 10.15 10.73
CA SER A 200 -8.34 10.97 11.74
C SER A 200 -9.57 11.71 11.20
N VAL A 201 -9.71 11.83 9.87
CA VAL A 201 -10.90 12.42 9.21
C VAL A 201 -11.62 11.42 8.31
N GLY A 202 -11.41 10.12 8.55
CA GLY A 202 -12.19 9.05 7.93
C GLY A 202 -11.79 8.73 6.49
N ILE A 203 -10.64 9.22 6.02
CA ILE A 203 -10.10 8.85 4.71
C ILE A 203 -9.29 7.54 4.89
N PRO A 204 -9.65 6.43 4.22
CA PRO A 204 -8.87 5.22 4.30
C PRO A 204 -7.51 5.42 3.66
N ALA A 205 -6.45 5.17 4.42
CA ALA A 205 -5.09 5.42 4.00
C ALA A 205 -4.13 4.34 4.48
N ARG A 206 -3.08 4.10 3.68
CA ARG A 206 -1.99 3.18 3.99
C ARG A 206 -0.67 3.70 3.44
N LEU A 207 0.44 3.28 4.04
CA LEU A 207 1.76 3.59 3.52
C LEU A 207 2.07 2.66 2.36
N ALA A 208 2.71 3.20 1.32
CA ALA A 208 3.30 2.40 0.27
C ALA A 208 4.75 2.80 0.02
N GLY A 209 5.55 1.90 -0.52
CA GLY A 209 6.96 2.17 -0.75
C GLY A 209 7.71 1.04 -1.42
N THR A 210 8.93 1.35 -1.85
CA THR A 210 9.88 0.36 -2.36
C THR A 210 11.16 0.38 -1.53
N PRO A 211 11.73 -0.78 -1.16
CA PRO A 211 12.96 -0.84 -0.38
C PRO A 211 14.20 -0.51 -1.24
N LEU A 212 14.10 -0.65 -2.56
CA LEU A 212 15.19 -0.29 -3.48
C LEU A 212 14.65 0.00 -4.88
N TRP A 213 15.11 1.09 -5.50
CA TRP A 213 14.82 1.35 -6.91
C TRP A 213 15.67 0.45 -7.84
N THR A 214 15.14 0.12 -9.02
CA THR A 214 15.91 -0.53 -10.10
C THR A 214 16.87 0.42 -10.81
N THR A 215 16.54 1.71 -10.82
CA THR A 215 17.19 2.73 -11.67
C THR A 215 18.24 3.56 -10.94
N VAL A 216 18.16 3.66 -9.61
CA VAL A 216 19.06 4.46 -8.78
C VAL A 216 19.25 3.79 -7.42
N LYS A 217 20.31 4.13 -6.69
CA LYS A 217 20.40 3.72 -5.28
C LYS A 217 19.40 4.51 -4.44
N GLY A 218 18.76 3.83 -3.50
CA GLY A 218 17.84 4.43 -2.54
C GLY A 218 16.46 3.78 -2.54
N ASN A 219 15.63 4.20 -1.59
CA ASN A 219 14.25 3.76 -1.37
C ASN A 219 13.32 4.97 -1.41
N HIS A 220 12.02 4.74 -1.26
CA HIS A 220 11.06 5.81 -1.00
C HIS A 220 9.79 5.26 -0.36
N SER A 221 9.10 6.11 0.40
CA SER A 221 7.78 5.83 0.96
C SER A 221 6.84 7.00 0.68
N TRP A 222 5.59 6.69 0.43
CA TRP A 222 4.50 7.61 0.16
C TRP A 222 3.18 7.05 0.72
N VAL A 223 2.05 7.68 0.40
CA VAL A 223 0.74 7.30 0.94
C VAL A 223 -0.22 6.91 -0.18
N GLU A 224 -1.01 5.89 0.06
CA GLU A 224 -2.17 5.52 -0.74
C GLU A 224 -3.46 5.84 0.01
N VAL A 225 -4.44 6.36 -0.73
CA VAL A 225 -5.80 6.66 -0.25
C VAL A 225 -6.81 5.90 -1.10
N TRP A 226 -7.84 5.38 -0.46
CA TRP A 226 -8.90 4.61 -1.13
C TRP A 226 -10.08 5.52 -1.48
N ILE A 227 -10.51 5.48 -2.74
CA ILE A 227 -11.65 6.25 -3.23
C ILE A 227 -12.51 5.32 -4.07
N ARG A 228 -13.71 5.01 -3.58
CA ARG A 228 -14.80 4.32 -4.31
C ARG A 228 -14.33 3.11 -5.15
N GLY A 229 -13.58 2.21 -4.52
CA GLY A 229 -13.11 0.95 -5.12
C GLY A 229 -11.63 0.94 -5.48
N GLU A 230 -11.03 2.11 -5.67
CA GLU A 230 -9.70 2.24 -6.25
C GLU A 230 -8.70 2.88 -5.29
N TRP A 231 -7.43 2.49 -5.43
CA TRP A 231 -6.31 3.05 -4.67
C TRP A 231 -5.56 4.10 -5.49
N TYR A 232 -5.50 5.31 -4.95
CA TYR A 232 -4.72 6.42 -5.49
C TYR A 232 -3.53 6.69 -4.58
N PHE A 233 -2.44 7.25 -5.10
CA PHE A 233 -1.33 7.70 -4.27
C PHE A 233 -1.24 9.22 -4.18
N THR A 234 -0.66 9.69 -3.08
CA THR A 234 -0.27 11.07 -2.80
C THR A 234 1.00 11.07 -1.94
N GLU A 235 1.53 12.25 -1.63
CA GLU A 235 2.71 12.45 -0.80
C GLU A 235 2.49 13.55 0.24
N TYR A 236 3.35 13.59 1.26
CA TYR A 236 3.40 14.70 2.22
C TYR A 236 3.68 16.04 1.54
N TYR A 237 4.48 16.01 0.47
CA TYR A 237 4.64 17.10 -0.49
C TYR A 237 3.84 16.74 -1.74
N PRO A 238 2.52 17.03 -1.77
CA PRO A 238 1.66 16.58 -2.85
C PRO A 238 2.05 17.21 -4.18
N GLY A 239 1.89 16.45 -5.27
CA GLY A 239 1.93 16.98 -6.63
C GLY A 239 0.65 17.73 -6.99
N GLU A 240 0.49 18.03 -8.28
CA GLU A 240 -0.69 18.75 -8.80
C GLU A 240 -2.01 17.97 -8.64
N ALA A 241 -1.93 16.64 -8.57
CA ALA A 241 -3.08 15.76 -8.43
C ALA A 241 -2.67 14.41 -7.83
N LEU A 242 -3.67 13.65 -7.39
CA LEU A 242 -3.49 12.24 -7.06
C LEU A 242 -2.87 11.47 -8.24
N ASN A 243 -2.12 10.42 -7.91
CA ASN A 243 -1.37 9.62 -8.88
C ASN A 243 -0.34 10.41 -9.71
N ARG A 244 0.08 11.61 -9.28
CA ARG A 244 1.15 12.39 -9.93
C ARG A 244 2.30 12.62 -8.95
N SER A 245 3.50 12.20 -9.34
CA SER A 245 4.74 12.50 -8.63
C SER A 245 5.95 12.25 -9.52
N TRP A 246 7.11 12.77 -9.11
CA TRP A 246 8.42 12.53 -9.72
C TRP A 246 8.82 11.04 -9.72
N PHE A 247 8.31 10.22 -8.79
CA PHE A 247 8.74 8.83 -8.66
C PHE A 247 7.99 7.85 -9.57
N VAL A 248 6.90 8.27 -10.24
CA VAL A 248 6.05 7.38 -11.06
C VAL A 248 6.85 6.64 -12.12
N GLU A 249 7.79 7.32 -12.77
CA GLU A 249 8.67 6.68 -13.76
C GLU A 249 9.57 5.60 -13.13
N ARG A 250 10.11 5.85 -11.93
CA ARG A 250 10.96 4.87 -11.24
C ARG A 250 10.16 3.67 -10.78
N ALA A 251 8.98 3.92 -10.23
CA ALA A 251 8.02 2.90 -9.82
C ALA A 251 7.55 2.05 -11.01
N GLY A 252 7.31 2.68 -12.16
CA GLY A 252 6.91 1.99 -13.39
C GLY A 252 8.00 1.10 -14.00
N LYS A 253 9.25 1.25 -13.55
CA LYS A 253 10.41 0.44 -13.96
C LYS A 253 10.79 -0.61 -12.91
N ALA A 254 9.93 -0.87 -11.92
CA ALA A 254 10.11 -1.92 -10.95
C ALA A 254 10.23 -3.30 -11.64
N ASN A 255 11.04 -4.20 -11.09
CA ASN A 255 11.15 -5.56 -11.59
C ASN A 255 10.17 -6.46 -10.80
N PRO A 256 9.08 -6.96 -11.42
CA PRO A 256 8.06 -7.75 -10.73
C PRO A 256 8.54 -9.16 -10.32
N GLU A 257 9.69 -9.63 -10.82
CA GLU A 257 10.25 -10.95 -10.50
C GLU A 257 11.18 -10.93 -9.28
N LYS A 258 11.55 -9.74 -8.80
CA LYS A 258 12.55 -9.56 -7.74
C LYS A 258 11.96 -8.76 -6.57
N PRO A 259 11.63 -9.41 -5.43
CA PRO A 259 10.99 -8.75 -4.28
C PRO A 259 11.67 -7.47 -3.78
N ILE A 260 13.00 -7.40 -3.84
CA ILE A 260 13.75 -6.19 -3.45
C ILE A 260 13.39 -4.94 -4.29
N TYR A 261 12.76 -5.10 -5.45
CA TYR A 261 12.32 -4.01 -6.33
C TYR A 261 10.80 -3.86 -6.38
N TRP A 262 10.06 -4.65 -5.59
CA TRP A 262 8.61 -4.51 -5.53
C TRP A 262 8.21 -3.20 -4.86
N ILE A 263 6.95 -2.85 -5.08
CA ILE A 263 6.25 -1.82 -4.34
C ILE A 263 5.27 -2.50 -3.40
N TYR A 264 5.41 -2.18 -2.13
CA TYR A 264 4.67 -2.75 -1.02
C TYR A 264 3.69 -1.71 -0.49
N ALA A 265 2.45 -2.10 -0.23
CA ALA A 265 1.50 -1.30 0.51
C ALA A 265 1.22 -1.95 1.88
N SER A 266 1.37 -1.21 2.97
CA SER A 266 1.18 -1.71 4.34
C SER A 266 -0.24 -2.24 4.56
N SER A 267 -0.38 -3.33 5.31
CA SER A 267 -1.67 -3.86 5.73
C SER A 267 -1.61 -4.18 7.23
N PHE A 268 -2.60 -3.70 7.98
CA PHE A 268 -2.73 -4.09 9.39
C PHE A 268 -3.27 -5.53 9.51
N LYS A 269 -4.20 -5.90 8.62
CA LYS A 269 -4.65 -7.28 8.45
C LYS A 269 -3.46 -8.15 8.07
N LYS A 270 -3.31 -9.31 8.74
CA LYS A 270 -2.25 -10.27 8.44
C LYS A 270 -2.29 -10.73 6.98
N ARG A 271 -1.11 -10.79 6.35
CA ARG A 271 -0.87 -11.26 4.97
C ARG A 271 0.32 -12.21 4.92
N ASP A 272 0.53 -12.84 3.77
CA ASP A 272 1.71 -13.68 3.54
C ASP A 272 2.97 -12.83 3.29
N ILE A 273 2.79 -11.64 2.71
CA ILE A 273 3.87 -10.70 2.40
C ILE A 273 4.13 -9.79 3.60
N LYS A 274 5.42 -9.59 3.91
CA LYS A 274 5.90 -8.65 4.94
C LYS A 274 6.33 -7.34 4.30
N PHE A 275 6.09 -6.23 4.99
CA PHE A 275 6.60 -4.95 4.55
C PHE A 275 8.11 -4.89 4.83
N PRO A 276 8.98 -4.60 3.85
CA PRO A 276 10.42 -4.54 4.06
C PRO A 276 10.80 -3.28 4.84
N LEU A 277 11.20 -3.44 6.09
CA LEU A 277 11.66 -2.35 6.96
C LEU A 277 13.18 -2.21 6.83
N VAL A 278 13.63 -1.36 5.92
CA VAL A 278 15.06 -1.17 5.58
C VAL A 278 15.95 -0.71 6.73
N TRP A 279 15.37 -0.29 7.87
CA TRP A 279 16.08 0.05 9.10
C TRP A 279 16.17 -1.12 10.09
N ASP A 280 15.30 -2.13 9.99
CA ASP A 280 15.31 -3.33 10.82
C ASP A 280 14.64 -4.51 10.10
N GLU A 281 15.44 -5.25 9.33
CA GLU A 281 14.98 -6.40 8.52
C GLU A 281 14.52 -7.59 9.37
N LYS A 282 14.77 -7.58 10.69
CA LYS A 282 14.37 -8.69 11.58
C LYS A 282 12.91 -8.62 12.00
N ILE A 283 12.25 -7.47 11.78
CA ILE A 283 10.84 -7.30 12.09
C ILE A 283 9.99 -7.99 11.02
N ASP A 284 9.26 -9.02 11.43
CA ASP A 284 8.43 -9.86 10.55
C ASP A 284 6.92 -9.72 10.82
N TYR A 285 6.52 -8.77 11.67
CA TYR A 285 5.13 -8.59 12.11
C TYR A 285 4.41 -7.44 11.42
N VAL A 286 5.07 -6.73 10.49
CA VAL A 286 4.45 -5.71 9.64
C VAL A 286 4.13 -6.33 8.27
N PHE A 287 2.86 -6.31 7.90
CA PHE A 287 2.36 -6.99 6.71
C PHE A 287 2.15 -6.03 5.53
N ALA A 288 2.14 -6.57 4.32
CA ALA A 288 1.96 -5.78 3.12
C ALA A 288 1.20 -6.53 2.01
N GLU A 289 0.78 -5.78 1.01
CA GLU A 289 0.40 -6.26 -0.31
C GLU A 289 1.47 -5.87 -1.33
N ASN A 290 1.73 -6.75 -2.31
CA ASN A 290 2.51 -6.37 -3.50
C ASN A 290 1.59 -5.62 -4.47
N VAL A 291 1.86 -4.33 -4.66
CA VAL A 291 1.09 -3.45 -5.56
C VAL A 291 1.90 -3.00 -6.77
N THR A 292 3.02 -3.67 -7.06
CA THR A 292 3.96 -3.34 -8.14
C THR A 292 3.26 -3.19 -9.50
N SER A 293 2.39 -4.12 -9.87
CA SER A 293 1.69 -4.10 -11.15
C SER A 293 0.87 -2.82 -11.36
N ARG A 294 0.22 -2.30 -10.32
CA ARG A 294 -0.57 -1.07 -10.40
C ARG A 294 0.30 0.14 -10.76
N TYR A 295 1.53 0.21 -10.25
CA TYR A 295 2.44 1.31 -10.56
C TYR A 295 3.06 1.19 -11.95
N ILE A 296 3.37 -0.03 -12.40
CA ILE A 296 3.79 -0.32 -13.77
C ILE A 296 2.69 0.13 -14.74
N GLU A 297 1.46 -0.32 -14.54
CA GLU A 297 0.30 0.05 -15.36
C GLU A 297 0.01 1.55 -15.34
N LEU A 298 0.08 2.17 -14.17
CA LEU A 298 -0.12 3.61 -14.01
C LEU A 298 0.92 4.41 -14.80
N TYR A 299 2.20 4.03 -14.73
CA TYR A 299 3.25 4.67 -15.51
C TYR A 299 3.00 4.53 -17.01
N HIS A 300 2.70 3.33 -17.48
CA HIS A 300 2.39 3.09 -18.90
C HIS A 300 1.19 3.91 -19.35
N THR A 301 0.09 3.90 -18.58
CA THR A 301 -1.12 4.69 -18.89
C THR A 301 -0.82 6.19 -18.99
N GLN A 302 -0.08 6.75 -18.03
CA GLN A 302 0.29 8.16 -18.06
C GLN A 302 1.21 8.51 -19.23
N LYS A 303 2.14 7.61 -19.56
CA LYS A 303 3.03 7.73 -20.71
C LYS A 303 2.26 7.74 -22.02
N MET A 304 1.29 6.84 -22.17
CA MET A 304 0.39 6.76 -23.34
C MET A 304 -0.44 8.03 -23.50
N GLN A 305 -1.04 8.50 -22.40
CA GLN A 305 -1.80 9.75 -22.41
C GLN A 305 -0.95 10.94 -22.84
N LYS A 306 0.29 11.04 -22.32
CA LYS A 306 1.23 12.10 -22.72
C LYS A 306 1.58 12.01 -24.21
N ALA A 307 1.90 10.82 -24.71
CA ALA A 307 2.19 10.62 -26.13
C ALA A 307 1.00 11.05 -27.01
N ASN A 308 -0.21 10.63 -26.65
CA ASN A 308 -1.43 10.99 -27.38
C ASN A 308 -1.69 12.50 -27.37
N ASN A 309 -1.56 13.16 -26.22
CA ASN A 309 -1.75 14.62 -26.09
C ASN A 309 -0.73 15.40 -26.93
N GLU A 310 0.48 14.87 -27.13
CA GLU A 310 1.51 15.46 -27.97
C GLU A 310 1.44 15.03 -29.45
N ASN A 311 0.38 14.30 -29.86
CA ASN A 311 0.25 13.69 -31.18
C ASN A 311 1.47 12.85 -31.60
N LYS A 312 1.93 11.99 -30.67
CA LYS A 312 3.03 11.05 -30.85
C LYS A 312 2.58 9.60 -30.62
N VAL A 313 3.29 8.65 -31.21
CA VAL A 313 3.27 7.21 -30.89
C VAL A 313 4.57 6.81 -30.21
N ILE A 314 4.52 5.74 -29.41
CA ILE A 314 5.71 5.13 -28.82
C ILE A 314 6.17 4.00 -29.74
N VAL A 315 7.43 4.10 -30.19
CA VAL A 315 8.08 3.08 -31.02
C VAL A 315 9.20 2.45 -30.20
N SER A 316 9.18 1.11 -30.09
CA SER A 316 10.25 0.34 -29.47
C SER A 316 11.15 -0.28 -30.53
N VAL A 317 12.45 -0.01 -30.48
CA VAL A 317 13.41 -0.56 -31.45
C VAL A 317 14.30 -1.62 -30.81
N HIS A 318 14.36 -2.78 -31.45
CA HIS A 318 15.21 -3.90 -31.10
C HIS A 318 16.18 -4.21 -32.22
N LEU A 319 17.35 -4.70 -31.85
CA LEU A 319 18.33 -5.22 -32.80
C LEU A 319 18.80 -6.59 -32.30
N PHE A 320 18.69 -7.60 -33.16
CA PHE A 320 19.04 -8.98 -32.87
C PHE A 320 20.09 -9.50 -33.87
N LYS A 321 20.83 -10.55 -33.50
CA LYS A 321 21.77 -11.23 -34.42
C LYS A 321 21.03 -12.08 -35.44
N GLU A 322 19.93 -12.70 -35.03
CA GLU A 322 19.22 -13.70 -35.84
C GLU A 322 17.71 -13.46 -35.83
N LYS A 323 17.08 -13.64 -36.99
CA LYS A 323 15.64 -13.40 -37.18
C LYS A 323 14.75 -14.33 -36.37
N ASP A 324 15.18 -15.58 -36.22
CA ASP A 324 14.38 -16.65 -35.62
C ASP A 324 14.54 -16.76 -34.10
N ASN A 325 15.39 -15.92 -33.48
CA ASN A 325 15.65 -15.93 -32.04
C ASN A 325 15.46 -14.55 -31.42
N LEU A 326 14.27 -14.29 -30.83
CA LEU A 326 13.98 -13.01 -30.17
C LEU A 326 14.28 -12.99 -28.67
N LYS A 327 15.19 -13.85 -28.20
CA LYS A 327 15.63 -13.92 -26.79
C LYS A 327 16.70 -12.87 -26.46
N GLY A 328 16.93 -12.68 -25.16
CA GLY A 328 17.83 -11.65 -24.63
C GLY A 328 19.28 -11.83 -25.10
N ASP A 329 19.80 -13.04 -25.00
CA ASP A 329 21.15 -13.44 -25.45
C ASP A 329 21.43 -13.15 -26.94
N ASN A 330 20.37 -13.03 -27.74
CA ASN A 330 20.44 -12.70 -29.16
C ASN A 330 20.41 -11.19 -29.46
N ARG A 331 20.21 -10.33 -28.46
CA ARG A 331 20.22 -8.87 -28.66
C ARG A 331 21.60 -8.37 -29.07
N ILE A 332 21.63 -7.23 -29.76
CA ILE A 332 22.86 -6.51 -30.09
C ILE A 332 22.71 -5.08 -29.56
N SER A 333 23.67 -4.64 -28.75
CA SER A 333 23.77 -3.23 -28.37
C SER A 333 24.59 -2.48 -29.40
N GLN A 334 23.93 -1.66 -30.21
CA GLN A 334 24.54 -0.81 -31.22
C GLN A 334 23.90 0.56 -31.17
N GLN A 335 24.67 1.58 -31.57
CA GLN A 335 24.12 2.92 -31.78
C GLN A 335 23.20 2.92 -33.00
N ILE A 336 21.96 3.35 -32.79
CA ILE A 336 20.93 3.56 -33.78
C ILE A 336 20.62 5.05 -33.89
N CYS A 337 20.32 5.50 -35.11
CA CYS A 337 19.85 6.85 -35.39
C CYS A 337 18.47 6.78 -36.07
N ILE A 338 17.51 7.60 -35.63
CA ILE A 338 16.22 7.77 -36.33
C ILE A 338 16.18 9.14 -36.96
N LEU A 339 15.75 9.20 -38.22
CA LEU A 339 15.70 10.39 -39.04
C LEU A 339 14.31 10.62 -39.62
N SER A 340 13.99 11.89 -39.86
CA SER A 340 12.82 12.36 -40.63
C SER A 340 13.34 13.35 -41.67
N GLU A 341 13.03 13.14 -42.96
CA GLU A 341 13.43 14.06 -44.05
C GLU A 341 14.94 14.45 -44.04
N ASN A 342 15.81 13.54 -43.56
CA ASN A 342 17.26 13.67 -43.35
C ASN A 342 17.73 14.37 -42.06
N ASP A 343 16.83 14.91 -41.25
CA ASP A 343 17.17 15.43 -39.93
C ASP A 343 17.24 14.33 -38.89
N THR A 344 18.24 14.39 -38.01
CA THR A 344 18.36 13.44 -36.90
C THR A 344 17.34 13.78 -35.82
N ILE A 345 16.36 12.89 -35.62
CA ILE A 345 15.33 13.02 -34.58
C ILE A 345 15.87 12.54 -33.25
N THR A 346 16.54 11.39 -33.23
CA THR A 346 17.16 10.85 -32.03
C THR A 346 18.28 9.87 -32.34
N ARG A 347 19.16 9.68 -31.35
CA ARG A 347 20.25 8.71 -31.39
C ARG A 347 20.33 8.03 -30.02
N PHE A 348 20.38 6.70 -30.02
CA PHE A 348 20.44 5.89 -28.80
C PHE A 348 21.14 4.56 -29.06
N LYS A 349 21.54 3.85 -28.00
CA LYS A 349 22.01 2.46 -28.09
C LYS A 349 20.89 1.49 -27.77
N THR A 350 20.72 0.45 -28.57
CA THR A 350 19.83 -0.70 -28.27
C THR A 350 20.28 -1.46 -27.04
N ALA A 351 19.36 -2.24 -26.44
CA ALA A 351 19.61 -3.02 -25.24
C ALA A 351 20.71 -4.08 -25.44
N HIS A 352 21.50 -4.31 -24.40
CA HIS A 352 22.53 -5.34 -24.32
C HIS A 352 21.91 -6.74 -24.12
N PRO A 353 22.61 -7.83 -24.50
CA PRO A 353 22.19 -9.19 -24.17
C PRO A 353 21.84 -9.46 -22.70
N GLU A 354 22.53 -8.75 -21.80
CA GLU A 354 22.39 -8.89 -20.35
C GLU A 354 21.35 -7.95 -19.74
N ASP A 355 20.81 -7.01 -20.54
CA ASP A 355 19.75 -6.12 -20.09
C ASP A 355 18.42 -6.90 -19.93
N ASP A 356 17.63 -6.48 -18.95
CA ASP A 356 16.27 -7.01 -18.73
C ASP A 356 15.46 -7.09 -20.04
N MET A 357 14.72 -8.18 -20.22
CA MET A 357 13.94 -8.38 -21.44
C MET A 357 12.85 -7.31 -21.66
N ASN A 358 12.46 -6.61 -20.60
CA ASN A 358 11.53 -5.49 -20.63
C ASN A 358 12.23 -4.13 -20.79
N ASN A 359 13.56 -4.08 -20.88
CA ASN A 359 14.32 -2.87 -21.19
C ASN A 359 14.19 -2.51 -22.68
N PHE A 360 13.06 -1.92 -23.04
CA PHE A 360 12.78 -1.43 -24.38
C PHE A 360 13.33 -0.01 -24.54
N ARG A 361 14.06 0.24 -25.62
CA ARG A 361 14.37 1.62 -26.02
C ARG A 361 13.15 2.18 -26.73
N GLU A 362 12.32 2.86 -25.94
CA GLU A 362 11.09 3.50 -26.37
C GLU A 362 11.34 4.95 -26.80
N ILE A 363 10.79 5.32 -27.95
CA ILE A 363 11.00 6.60 -28.60
C ILE A 363 9.65 7.19 -28.94
N PHE A 364 9.47 8.49 -28.69
CA PHE A 364 8.24 9.18 -29.05
C PHE A 364 8.40 9.83 -30.42
N LEU A 365 7.62 9.36 -31.39
CA LEU A 365 7.66 9.84 -32.77
C LEU A 365 6.30 10.42 -33.15
N LYS A 366 6.29 11.44 -34.01
CA LYS A 366 5.05 12.04 -34.51
C LYS A 366 4.18 10.97 -35.19
N LYS A 367 2.86 11.02 -35.02
CA LYS A 367 1.92 10.12 -35.71
C LYS A 367 1.87 10.40 -37.21
N LYS A 368 1.50 9.40 -38.01
CA LYS A 368 1.27 9.50 -39.47
C LYS A 368 2.44 10.15 -40.21
N SER A 369 3.65 9.73 -39.89
CA SER A 369 4.89 10.31 -40.41
C SER A 369 5.89 9.21 -40.79
N ASP A 370 6.69 9.47 -41.80
CA ASP A 370 7.73 8.54 -42.26
C ASP A 370 9.05 8.79 -41.54
N PHE A 371 9.72 7.72 -41.15
CA PHE A 371 11.01 7.75 -40.50
C PHE A 371 11.97 6.72 -41.11
N THR A 372 13.26 6.98 -40.97
CA THR A 372 14.33 6.05 -41.36
C THR A 372 15.21 5.75 -40.16
N ILE A 373 15.47 4.47 -39.91
CA ILE A 373 16.45 3.99 -38.94
C ILE A 373 17.77 3.74 -39.65
N HIS A 374 18.86 4.32 -39.14
CA HIS A 374 20.22 3.97 -39.50
C HIS A 374 20.84 3.08 -38.41
N TYR A 375 21.39 1.94 -38.83
CA TYR A 375 22.19 1.03 -38.00
C TYR A 375 23.31 0.44 -38.87
N PHE A 376 24.19 -0.38 -38.31
CA PHE A 376 25.29 -1.00 -39.07
C PHE A 376 25.23 -2.51 -38.96
N ASP A 377 25.59 -3.21 -40.03
CA ASP A 377 25.81 -4.64 -39.96
C ASP A 377 27.16 -4.99 -39.28
N ASN A 378 27.41 -6.29 -39.14
CA ASN A 378 28.62 -6.90 -38.60
C ASN A 378 29.87 -6.67 -39.48
N LYS A 379 29.72 -6.21 -40.73
CA LYS A 379 30.82 -5.79 -41.61
C LYS A 379 31.05 -4.27 -41.56
N GLY A 380 30.24 -3.55 -40.79
CA GLY A 380 30.31 -2.09 -40.65
C GLY A 380 29.63 -1.33 -41.80
N PHE A 381 28.87 -2.00 -42.67
CA PHE A 381 28.08 -1.29 -43.68
C PHE A 381 26.82 -0.72 -43.07
N LYS A 382 26.47 0.49 -43.51
CA LYS A 382 25.27 1.19 -43.05
C LYS A 382 24.02 0.54 -43.62
N GLN A 383 23.11 0.14 -42.74
CA GLN A 383 21.81 -0.41 -43.06
C GLN A 383 20.71 0.64 -42.83
N LEU A 384 19.66 0.59 -43.65
CA LEU A 384 18.52 1.51 -43.61
C LEU A 384 17.23 0.71 -43.39
N TYR A 385 16.39 1.16 -42.48
CA TYR A 385 15.04 0.62 -42.29
C TYR A 385 14.02 1.76 -42.31
N ILE A 386 13.17 1.79 -43.33
CA ILE A 386 12.13 2.81 -43.49
C ILE A 386 10.84 2.29 -42.87
N PHE A 387 10.16 3.14 -42.11
CA PHE A 387 8.89 2.80 -41.50
C PHE A 387 7.96 4.01 -41.40
N HIS A 388 6.66 3.73 -41.40
CA HIS A 388 5.61 4.72 -41.17
C HIS A 388 5.08 4.57 -39.74
N THR A 389 4.84 5.69 -39.06
CA THR A 389 4.13 5.68 -37.78
C THR A 389 2.64 5.77 -38.00
N ASP A 390 1.87 4.80 -37.51
CA ASP A 390 0.41 4.88 -37.51
C ASP A 390 -0.11 5.60 -36.25
N ILE A 391 -1.33 5.26 -35.82
CA ILE A 391 -1.99 5.85 -34.65
C ILE A 391 -1.68 5.06 -33.37
N SER A 392 -1.27 3.79 -33.52
CA SER A 392 -0.95 2.85 -32.45
C SER A 392 0.55 2.68 -32.26
N ASP A 393 0.95 2.37 -31.03
CA ASP A 393 2.33 1.98 -30.71
C ASP A 393 2.70 0.66 -31.38
N PHE A 394 3.98 0.49 -31.70
CA PHE A 394 4.49 -0.75 -32.27
C PHE A 394 5.97 -0.97 -32.00
N ARG A 395 6.38 -2.22 -32.21
CA ARG A 395 7.74 -2.69 -32.04
C ARG A 395 8.38 -2.94 -33.40
N ILE A 396 9.62 -2.47 -33.57
CA ILE A 396 10.46 -2.75 -34.72
C ILE A 396 11.58 -3.69 -34.26
N ASN A 397 11.65 -4.87 -34.88
CA ASN A 397 12.76 -5.80 -34.71
C ASN A 397 13.66 -5.70 -35.94
N LEU A 398 14.88 -5.26 -35.74
CA LEU A 398 15.94 -5.22 -36.74
C LEU A 398 16.86 -6.42 -36.54
N PHE A 399 17.52 -6.83 -37.62
CA PHE A 399 18.41 -7.97 -37.63
C PHE A 399 19.70 -7.58 -38.32
N ILE A 400 20.82 -8.02 -37.77
CA ILE A 400 22.10 -7.94 -38.46
C ILE A 400 22.23 -9.21 -39.29
N ASP A 401 21.93 -9.11 -40.59
CA ASP A 401 22.20 -10.20 -41.53
C ASP A 401 23.72 -10.50 -41.56
N ASN A 402 24.11 -11.78 -41.56
CA ASN A 402 25.52 -12.21 -41.57
C ASN A 402 26.31 -11.82 -42.83
#